data_AF-D5Q4E7-F1
#
_entry.id   AF-D5Q4E7-F1
#
_cell.length_a   1.000
_cell.length_b   1.000
_cell.length_c   1.000
_cell.angle_alpha   90.00
_cell.angle_beta   90.00
_cell.angle_gamma   90.00
#
_symmetry.space_group_name_H-M   'P 1'
#
loop_
_entity.id
_entity.type
_entity.pdbx_description
1 polymer ?
#
loop_
_entity_poly.entity_id
_entity_poly.type
_entity_poly.pdbx_seq_one_letter_code
_entity_poly.pdbx_strand_id
1 'polypeptide(L)'
;MTIDELLSGEKLLSIAEKENKANLQRMCSLLFGIVDLFSFMLIVLPLYPNPINGYIYSVNLFSYTDTAFFNIILYWVSYLALIVMGITKIALTQLKTERGQSIITSLSLGLSILTVLYLGMAREAYAITVAFMLLLIKGILLLKYTQNS
;
A
#
# COMPACT_ATOMS: atom_id res chain seq x y z
N MET A 1 -48.01 10.08 -15.44
CA MET A 1 -46.55 10.16 -15.24
C MET A 1 -46.10 11.48 -15.81
N THR A 2 -45.69 12.39 -14.93
CA THR A 2 -45.38 13.79 -15.26
C THR A 2 -43.88 13.93 -15.48
N ILE A 3 -43.45 14.80 -16.40
CA ILE A 3 -42.03 14.99 -16.76
C ILE A 3 -41.13 15.25 -15.54
N ASP A 4 -41.67 15.86 -14.50
CA ASP A 4 -40.99 16.14 -13.23
C ASP A 4 -40.67 14.86 -12.39
N GLU A 5 -41.49 13.80 -12.48
CA GLU A 5 -41.21 12.51 -11.81
C GLU A 5 -40.04 11.77 -12.49
N LEU A 6 -39.98 11.80 -13.83
CA LEU A 6 -38.86 11.21 -14.59
C LEU A 6 -37.56 11.97 -14.33
N LEU A 7 -37.61 13.32 -14.34
CA LEU A 7 -36.46 14.17 -14.05
C LEU A 7 -35.98 14.02 -12.59
N SER A 8 -36.90 13.80 -11.65
CA SER A 8 -36.59 13.54 -10.23
C SER A 8 -35.94 12.16 -10.04
N GLY A 9 -36.44 11.13 -10.74
CA GLY A 9 -35.85 9.79 -10.74
C GLY A 9 -34.42 9.76 -11.28
N GLU A 10 -34.16 10.42 -12.41
CA GLU A 10 -32.81 10.54 -12.99
C GLU A 10 -31.85 11.34 -12.11
N LYS A 11 -32.33 12.41 -11.44
CA LYS A 11 -31.54 13.13 -10.43
C LYS A 11 -31.20 12.27 -9.21
N LEU A 12 -32.17 11.53 -8.67
CA LEU A 12 -31.93 10.63 -7.54
C LEU A 12 -30.97 9.49 -7.90
N LEU A 13 -31.10 8.93 -9.11
CA LEU A 13 -30.20 7.90 -9.63
C LEU A 13 -28.77 8.44 -9.79
N SER A 14 -28.60 9.63 -10.38
CA SER A 14 -27.28 10.24 -10.56
C SER A 14 -26.63 10.68 -9.24
N ILE A 15 -27.42 11.08 -8.25
CA ILE A 15 -26.92 11.34 -6.88
C ILE A 15 -26.43 10.04 -6.24
N ALA A 16 -27.22 8.96 -6.33
CA ALA A 16 -26.86 7.66 -5.77
C ALA A 16 -25.60 7.09 -6.44
N GLU A 17 -25.46 7.23 -7.76
CA GLU A 17 -24.27 6.78 -8.49
C GLU A 17 -23.01 7.56 -8.10
N LYS A 18 -23.13 8.89 -7.98
CA LYS A 18 -22.04 9.77 -7.55
C LYS A 18 -21.61 9.47 -6.11
N GLU A 19 -22.56 9.30 -5.20
CA GLU A 19 -22.29 8.98 -3.80
C GLU A 19 -21.66 7.58 -3.66
N ASN A 20 -22.15 6.60 -4.39
CA ASN A 20 -21.58 5.25 -4.43
C ASN A 20 -20.13 5.27 -4.93
N LYS A 21 -19.86 5.99 -6.02
CA LYS A 21 -18.52 6.15 -6.59
C LYS A 21 -17.56 6.82 -5.61
N ALA A 22 -17.98 7.93 -4.99
CA ALA A 22 -17.17 8.64 -4.01
C ALA A 22 -16.90 7.79 -2.75
N ASN A 23 -17.89 7.02 -2.30
CA ASN A 23 -17.73 6.10 -1.17
C ASN A 23 -16.74 4.97 -1.50
N LEU A 24 -16.82 4.39 -2.68
CA LEU A 24 -15.93 3.31 -3.10
C LEU A 24 -14.48 3.82 -3.27
N GLN A 25 -14.30 5.00 -3.86
CA GLN A 25 -12.99 5.66 -3.93
C GLN A 25 -12.41 5.92 -2.54
N ARG A 26 -13.23 6.40 -1.60
CA ARG A 26 -12.82 6.59 -0.20
C ARG A 26 -12.37 5.28 0.44
N MET A 27 -13.14 4.20 0.29
CA MET A 27 -12.80 2.89 0.84
C MET A 27 -11.50 2.34 0.24
N CYS A 28 -11.34 2.43 -1.08
CA CYS A 28 -10.10 2.05 -1.77
C CYS A 28 -8.90 2.86 -1.26
N SER A 29 -9.04 4.18 -1.08
CA SER A 29 -7.97 5.03 -0.53
C SER A 29 -7.57 4.62 0.89
N LEU A 30 -8.54 4.33 1.77
CA LEU A 30 -8.26 3.83 3.13
C LEU A 30 -7.54 2.48 3.10
N LEU A 31 -8.06 1.52 2.33
CA LEU A 31 -7.47 0.18 2.22
C LEU A 31 -6.03 0.25 1.70
N PHE A 32 -5.76 1.10 0.71
CA PHE A 32 -4.39 1.32 0.25
C PHE A 32 -3.47 1.82 1.38
N GLY A 33 -3.93 2.78 2.18
CA GLY A 33 -3.16 3.32 3.30
C GLY A 33 -2.92 2.27 4.40
N ILE A 34 -3.90 1.39 4.64
CA ILE A 34 -3.76 0.26 5.56
C ILE A 34 -2.74 -0.76 5.04
N VAL A 35 -2.76 -1.08 3.74
CA VAL A 35 -1.78 -1.98 3.12
C VAL A 35 -0.38 -1.39 3.18
N ASP A 36 -0.23 -0.08 3.01
CA ASP A 36 1.03 0.63 3.24
C ASP A 36 1.54 0.47 4.67
N LEU A 37 0.64 0.59 5.65
CA LEU A 37 0.98 0.43 7.07
C LEU A 37 1.56 -0.96 7.37
N PHE A 38 1.01 -2.02 6.74
CA PHE A 38 1.51 -3.39 6.88
C PHE A 38 2.97 -3.58 6.47
N SER A 39 3.60 -2.60 5.81
CA SER A 39 5.05 -2.60 5.58
C SER A 39 5.85 -2.69 6.89
N PHE A 40 5.26 -2.34 8.04
CA PHE A 40 5.89 -2.58 9.35
C PHE A 40 6.19 -4.07 9.61
N MET A 41 5.41 -4.99 9.02
CA MET A 41 5.64 -6.44 9.14
C MET A 41 7.02 -6.83 8.62
N LEU A 42 7.52 -6.15 7.58
CA LEU A 42 8.86 -6.40 7.04
C LEU A 42 9.96 -6.06 8.05
N ILE A 43 9.70 -5.13 8.98
CA ILE A 43 10.66 -4.75 10.02
C ILE A 43 10.64 -5.76 11.18
N VAL A 44 9.44 -6.16 11.62
CA VAL A 44 9.24 -6.93 12.85
C VAL A 44 9.34 -8.44 12.65
N LEU A 45 8.90 -8.97 11.49
CA LEU A 45 8.95 -10.41 11.25
C LEU A 45 10.39 -10.90 11.07
N PRO A 46 10.68 -12.13 11.49
CA PRO A 46 11.95 -12.78 11.22
C PRO A 46 12.04 -13.23 9.75
N LEU A 47 12.41 -12.30 8.86
CA LEU A 47 12.45 -12.53 7.40
C LEU A 47 13.87 -12.58 6.83
N TYR A 48 14.86 -12.05 7.54
CA TYR A 48 16.21 -11.87 7.02
C TYR A 48 17.13 -13.01 7.49
N PRO A 49 17.90 -13.63 6.59
CA PRO A 49 18.82 -14.70 6.95
C PRO A 49 19.99 -14.14 7.75
N ASN A 50 20.34 -14.79 8.85
CA ASN A 50 21.52 -14.52 9.64
C ASN A 50 22.21 -15.87 9.96
N PRO A 51 23.34 -16.18 9.29
CA PRO A 51 24.09 -17.40 9.52
C PRO A 51 24.84 -17.32 10.86
N ILE A 52 24.42 -18.12 11.83
CA ILE A 52 25.07 -18.25 13.14
C ILE A 52 25.57 -19.68 13.28
N ASN A 53 26.88 -19.85 13.49
CA ASN A 53 27.53 -21.15 13.75
C ASN A 53 27.17 -22.25 12.73
N GLY A 54 27.06 -21.90 11.44
CA GLY A 54 26.77 -22.85 10.35
C GLY A 54 25.27 -23.13 10.10
N TYR A 55 24.37 -22.54 10.87
CA TYR A 55 22.92 -22.59 10.64
C TYR A 55 22.41 -21.24 10.16
N ILE A 56 21.51 -21.25 9.16
CA ILE A 56 20.86 -20.04 8.66
C ILE A 56 19.56 -19.83 9.46
N TYR A 57 19.57 -18.85 10.36
CA TYR A 57 18.38 -18.44 11.10
C TYR A 57 17.70 -17.27 10.42
N SER A 58 16.39 -17.17 10.51
CA SER A 58 15.67 -15.95 10.10
C SER A 58 15.53 -15.02 11.30
N VAL A 59 15.94 -13.77 11.15
CA VAL A 59 15.89 -12.71 12.16
C VAL A 59 15.12 -11.50 11.63
N ASN A 60 14.68 -10.65 12.55
CA ASN A 60 14.03 -9.40 12.19
C ASN A 60 15.06 -8.37 11.69
N LEU A 61 14.57 -7.25 11.16
CA LEU A 61 15.46 -6.22 10.61
C LEU A 61 16.35 -5.57 11.68
N PHE A 62 15.91 -5.57 12.95
CA PHE A 62 16.68 -5.02 14.07
C PHE A 62 17.96 -5.82 14.36
N SER A 63 17.89 -7.14 14.21
CA SER A 63 18.98 -8.07 14.49
C SER A 63 19.72 -8.51 13.22
N TYR A 64 19.42 -7.89 12.07
CA TYR A 64 20.07 -8.23 10.81
C TYR A 64 21.41 -7.48 10.68
N THR A 65 22.49 -8.17 11.00
CA THR A 65 23.86 -7.61 10.99
C THR A 65 24.75 -8.18 9.89
N ASP A 66 24.31 -9.23 9.19
CA ASP A 66 25.13 -10.00 8.25
C ASP A 66 25.03 -9.51 6.79
N THR A 67 24.81 -8.20 6.59
CA THR A 67 24.76 -7.58 5.27
C THR A 67 25.46 -6.23 5.26
N ALA A 68 25.64 -5.65 4.08
CA ALA A 68 26.21 -4.32 3.94
C ALA A 68 25.34 -3.29 4.68
N PHE A 69 25.98 -2.41 5.46
CA PHE A 69 25.30 -1.34 6.19
C PHE A 69 24.40 -0.46 5.28
N PHE A 70 24.82 -0.27 4.03
CA PHE A 70 24.03 0.41 3.01
C PHE A 70 22.68 -0.26 2.73
N ASN A 71 22.63 -1.59 2.68
CA ASN A 71 21.39 -2.35 2.44
C ASN A 71 20.42 -2.19 3.62
N ILE A 72 20.94 -2.27 4.85
CA ILE A 72 20.15 -2.07 6.08
C ILE A 72 19.49 -0.69 6.05
N ILE A 73 20.25 0.37 5.74
CA ILE A 73 19.71 1.73 5.61
C ILE A 73 18.61 1.77 4.55
N LEU A 74 18.83 1.16 3.39
CA LEU A 74 17.86 1.22 2.29
C LEU A 74 16.54 0.51 2.65
N TYR A 75 16.61 -0.63 3.34
CA TYR A 75 15.42 -1.32 3.87
C TYR A 75 14.67 -0.44 4.87
N TRP A 76 15.36 0.13 5.85
CA TRP A 76 14.75 1.02 6.83
C TRP A 76 14.07 2.22 6.18
N VAL A 77 14.76 2.91 5.26
CA VAL A 77 14.22 4.09 4.58
C VAL A 77 13.00 3.74 3.73
N SER A 78 13.06 2.65 2.95
CA SER A 78 11.95 2.24 2.09
C SER A 78 10.70 1.84 2.90
N TYR A 79 10.85 1.04 3.95
CA TYR A 79 9.71 0.62 4.78
C TYR A 79 9.12 1.76 5.60
N LEU A 80 9.95 2.63 6.19
CA LEU A 80 9.47 3.81 6.91
C LEU A 80 8.75 4.77 5.96
N ALA A 81 9.27 4.98 4.75
CA ALA A 81 8.61 5.82 3.75
C ALA A 81 7.23 5.26 3.36
N LEU A 82 7.10 3.94 3.18
CA LEU A 82 5.79 3.30 2.94
C LEU A 82 4.82 3.53 4.09
N ILE A 83 5.27 3.34 5.35
CA ILE A 83 4.44 3.56 6.54
C ILE A 83 3.97 5.02 6.62
N VAL A 84 4.87 5.99 6.41
CA VAL A 84 4.54 7.43 6.42
C VAL A 84 3.54 7.77 5.33
N MET A 85 3.71 7.23 4.12
CA MET A 85 2.73 7.40 3.04
C MET A 85 1.37 6.79 3.40
N GLY A 86 1.35 5.62 4.04
CA GLY A 86 0.13 4.97 4.52
C GLY A 86 -0.63 5.82 5.53
N ILE A 87 0.07 6.33 6.56
CA ILE A 87 -0.50 7.22 7.57
C ILE A 87 -1.04 8.49 6.90
N THR A 88 -0.25 9.11 6.03
CA THR A 88 -0.64 10.32 5.29
C THR A 88 -1.92 10.07 4.49
N LYS A 89 -2.00 8.93 3.80
CA LYS A 89 -3.18 8.57 2.99
C LYS A 89 -4.44 8.35 3.86
N ILE A 90 -4.30 7.66 4.99
CA ILE A 90 -5.41 7.47 5.95
C ILE A 90 -5.88 8.83 6.48
N ALA A 91 -4.95 9.71 6.87
CA ALA A 91 -5.25 11.05 7.38
C ALA A 91 -5.96 11.93 6.34
N LEU A 92 -5.47 11.98 5.09
CA LEU A 92 -6.13 12.72 4.00
C LEU A 92 -7.55 12.20 3.73
N THR A 93 -7.75 10.89 3.82
CA THR A 93 -9.08 10.28 3.58
C THR A 93 -10.07 10.60 4.70
N GLN A 94 -9.59 10.67 5.95
CA GLN A 94 -10.36 11.13 7.12
C GLN A 94 -10.75 12.60 6.99
N LEU A 95 -9.82 13.46 6.53
CA LEU A 95 -10.04 14.89 6.31
C LEU A 95 -10.90 15.20 5.06
N LYS A 96 -11.47 14.19 4.40
CA LYS A 96 -12.25 14.29 3.16
C LYS A 96 -11.53 15.08 2.04
N THR A 97 -10.20 15.13 2.07
CA THR A 97 -9.41 15.89 1.10
C THR A 97 -9.01 14.98 -0.05
N GLU A 98 -9.60 15.21 -1.21
CA GLU A 98 -9.31 14.45 -2.44
C GLU A 98 -8.06 14.96 -3.17
N ARG A 99 -7.64 16.20 -2.88
CA ARG A 99 -6.47 16.81 -3.52
C ARG A 99 -5.19 16.08 -3.13
N GLY A 100 -4.55 15.44 -4.11
CA GLY A 100 -3.25 14.78 -3.96
C GLY A 100 -3.29 13.30 -3.60
N GLN A 101 -4.46 12.71 -3.31
CA GLN A 101 -4.54 11.28 -2.97
C GLN A 101 -4.07 10.38 -4.13
N SER A 102 -4.41 10.74 -5.37
CA SER A 102 -3.97 9.99 -6.56
C SER A 102 -2.44 10.01 -6.71
N ILE A 103 -1.80 11.16 -6.50
CA ILE A 103 -0.34 11.30 -6.57
C ILE A 103 0.34 10.45 -5.49
N ILE A 104 -0.13 10.52 -4.25
CA ILE A 104 0.38 9.70 -3.14
C ILE A 104 0.21 8.21 -3.45
N THR A 105 -0.91 7.82 -4.06
CA THR A 105 -1.17 6.42 -4.46
C THR A 105 -0.15 5.94 -5.49
N SER A 106 0.07 6.73 -6.54
CA SER A 106 1.04 6.40 -7.58
C SER A 106 2.47 6.34 -7.03
N LEU A 107 2.85 7.27 -6.15
CA LEU A 107 4.16 7.27 -5.51
C LEU A 107 4.35 6.04 -4.59
N SER A 108 3.34 5.71 -3.78
CA SER A 108 3.33 4.52 -2.91
C SER A 108 3.46 3.23 -3.74
N LEU A 109 2.75 3.13 -4.87
CA LEU A 109 2.87 2.01 -5.79
C LEU A 109 4.28 1.91 -6.39
N GLY A 110 4.81 3.03 -6.90
CA GLY A 110 6.18 3.08 -7.44
C GLY A 110 7.22 2.66 -6.41
N LEU A 111 7.12 3.16 -5.18
CA LEU A 111 8.02 2.78 -4.10
C LEU A 111 7.88 1.31 -3.71
N SER A 112 6.66 0.77 -3.71
CA SER A 112 6.42 -0.66 -3.41
C SER A 112 7.05 -1.57 -4.46
N ILE A 113 6.90 -1.22 -5.75
CA ILE A 113 7.53 -1.95 -6.86
C ILE A 113 9.05 -1.90 -6.70
N LEU A 114 9.62 -0.72 -6.46
CA LEU A 114 11.06 -0.56 -6.26
C LEU A 114 11.57 -1.40 -5.06
N THR A 115 10.81 -1.44 -3.98
CA THR A 115 11.11 -2.22 -2.78
C THR A 115 11.14 -3.72 -3.09
N VAL A 116 10.14 -4.24 -3.81
CA VAL A 116 10.09 -5.65 -4.23
C VAL A 116 11.26 -6.00 -5.14
N LEU A 117 11.56 -5.15 -6.12
CA LEU A 117 12.68 -5.37 -7.04
C LEU A 117 14.03 -5.39 -6.29
N TYR A 118 14.22 -4.44 -5.37
CA TYR A 118 15.45 -4.38 -4.57
C TYR A 118 15.62 -5.59 -3.66
N LEU A 119 14.56 -6.04 -2.98
CA LEU A 119 14.58 -7.28 -2.19
C LEU A 119 14.88 -8.51 -3.04
N GLY A 120 14.39 -8.55 -4.28
CA GLY A 120 14.71 -9.60 -5.24
C GLY A 120 16.19 -9.61 -5.63
N MET A 121 16.77 -8.43 -5.86
CA MET A 121 18.20 -8.29 -6.13
C MET A 121 19.05 -8.74 -4.94
N ALA A 122 18.63 -8.42 -3.71
CA ALA A 122 19.30 -8.82 -2.49
C ALA A 122 19.09 -10.30 -2.10
N ARG A 123 18.25 -11.04 -2.83
CA ARG A 123 17.94 -12.46 -2.62
C ARG A 123 17.31 -12.77 -1.25
N GLU A 124 16.58 -11.80 -0.69
CA GLU A 124 15.88 -11.94 0.59
C GLU A 124 14.55 -12.68 0.40
N ALA A 125 14.60 -13.99 0.17
CA ALA A 125 13.48 -14.81 -0.31
C ALA A 125 12.19 -14.65 0.51
N TYR A 126 12.27 -14.60 1.84
CA TYR A 126 11.09 -14.43 2.69
C TYR A 126 10.54 -13.00 2.64
N ALA A 127 11.41 -11.99 2.68
CA ALA A 127 11.01 -10.60 2.65
C ALA A 127 10.38 -10.20 1.30
N ILE A 128 10.94 -10.65 0.18
CA ILE A 128 10.34 -10.41 -1.14
C ILE A 128 8.95 -11.01 -1.24
N THR A 129 8.71 -12.22 -0.71
CA THR A 129 7.38 -12.84 -0.76
C THR A 129 6.34 -11.99 -0.04
N VAL A 130 6.65 -11.54 1.18
CA VAL A 130 5.74 -10.69 1.96
C VAL A 130 5.49 -9.35 1.26
N ALA A 131 6.56 -8.68 0.80
CA ALA A 131 6.45 -7.41 0.07
C ALA A 131 5.64 -7.56 -1.24
N PHE A 132 5.84 -8.65 -1.96
CA PHE A 132 5.10 -8.96 -3.18
C PHE A 132 3.62 -9.22 -2.91
N MET A 133 3.27 -9.93 -1.81
CA MET A 133 1.87 -10.09 -1.41
C MET A 133 1.19 -8.75 -1.13
N LEU A 134 1.87 -7.82 -0.42
CA LEU A 134 1.35 -6.47 -0.20
C LEU A 134 1.13 -5.72 -1.53
N LEU A 135 2.06 -5.87 -2.47
CA LEU A 135 1.95 -5.29 -3.82
C LEU A 135 0.77 -5.87 -4.60
N LEU A 136 0.53 -7.19 -4.54
CA LEU A 136 -0.62 -7.82 -5.19
C LEU A 136 -1.94 -7.28 -4.63
N ILE A 137 -2.06 -7.13 -3.32
CA ILE A 137 -3.24 -6.53 -2.69
C ILE A 137 -3.46 -5.11 -3.21
N LYS A 138 -2.40 -4.29 -3.29
CA LYS A 138 -2.48 -2.95 -3.90
C LYS A 138 -2.89 -2.98 -5.37
N GLY A 139 -2.37 -3.94 -6.15
CA GLY A 139 -2.74 -4.12 -7.55
C GLY A 139 -4.23 -4.42 -7.72
N ILE A 140 -4.79 -5.32 -6.90
CA ILE A 140 -6.22 -5.63 -6.90
C ILE A 140 -7.05 -4.41 -6.50
N LEU A 141 -6.61 -3.65 -5.49
CA LEU A 141 -7.27 -2.41 -5.07
C LEU A 141 -7.24 -1.34 -6.18
N LEU A 142 -6.14 -1.25 -6.93
CA LEU A 142 -6.01 -0.33 -8.05
C LEU A 142 -6.99 -0.67 -9.16
N LEU A 143 -7.13 -1.95 -9.52
CA LEU A 143 -8.11 -2.40 -10.53
C LEU A 143 -9.54 -2.00 -10.13
N LYS A 144 -9.92 -2.23 -8.86
CA LYS A 144 -11.23 -1.80 -8.34
C LYS A 144 -11.41 -0.28 -8.34
N TYR A 145 -10.33 0.47 -8.12
CA TYR A 145 -10.35 1.93 -8.15
C TYR A 145 -10.58 2.46 -9.58
N THR A 146 -9.90 1.89 -10.57
CA THR A 146 -9.99 2.33 -11.97
C THR A 146 -11.28 1.88 -12.66
N GLN A 147 -11.80 0.69 -12.35
CA GLN A 147 -13.02 0.15 -12.98
C GLN A 147 -14.30 0.92 -12.61
N ASN A 148 -14.26 1.71 -11.52
CA ASN A 148 -15.36 2.56 -11.07
C ASN A 148 -15.05 4.07 -11.23
N SER A 149 -13.93 4.44 -11.85
CA SER A 149 -13.58 5.83 -12.19
C SER A 149 -14.19 6.27 -13.51
#